data_AF-A0AAU7X245-F1
#
_entry.id   AF-A0AAU7X245-F1
#
_cell.length_a   1.000
_cell.length_b   1.000
_cell.length_c   1.000
_cell.angle_alpha   90.00
_cell.angle_beta   90.00
_cell.angle_gamma   90.00
#
_symmetry.space_group_name_H-M   'P 1'
#
loop_
_entity.id
_entity.type
_entity.pdbx_description
1 polymer ?
#
loop_
_entity_poly.entity_id
_entity_poly.type
_entity_poly.pdbx_seq_one_letter_code
_entity_poly.pdbx_strand_id
1 'polypeptide(L)'
;MPPLIATQPMPLETLTPDAYRQLEHAASLKGLLKPFKGKGELEYLAQVARATEAQLRLLMEAVAQQAGQPPYSLLDIRLVLQNTSARSTFLRWRTRDFARMGVAVWERQVSSKALPPTVREGLHRFECERIALNLQMSVVHSLYRQASTCAIKMASAERLLRQSTPAAEISR
;
A
#
# COMPACT_ATOMS: atom_id res chain seq x y z
N MET A 1 13.10 -18.16 45.90
CA MET A 1 13.21 -17.07 44.91
C MET A 1 13.23 -17.69 43.52
N PRO A 2 12.21 -17.50 42.68
CA PRO A 2 12.30 -17.87 41.27
C PRO A 2 13.19 -16.86 40.52
N PRO A 3 13.95 -17.30 39.50
CA PRO A 3 14.83 -16.41 38.76
C PRO A 3 14.01 -15.48 37.86
N LEU A 4 14.40 -14.20 37.85
CA LEU A 4 13.91 -13.21 36.91
C LEU A 4 14.36 -13.61 35.50
N ILE A 5 13.43 -14.10 34.69
CA ILE A 5 13.66 -14.32 33.25
C ILE A 5 13.93 -12.94 32.65
N ALA A 6 15.19 -12.67 32.32
CA ALA A 6 15.55 -11.52 31.50
C ALA A 6 14.86 -11.70 30.14
N THR A 7 13.79 -10.95 29.91
CA THR A 7 13.14 -10.85 28.61
C THR A 7 14.15 -10.22 27.64
N GLN A 8 14.87 -11.05 26.89
CA GLN A 8 15.60 -10.59 25.72
C GLN A 8 14.60 -9.86 24.81
N PRO A 9 14.91 -8.64 24.33
CA PRO A 9 14.04 -7.98 23.38
C PRO A 9 14.01 -8.84 22.11
N MET A 10 12.85 -9.46 21.84
CA MET A 10 12.64 -10.12 20.56
C MET A 10 12.93 -9.10 19.45
N PRO A 11 13.83 -9.41 18.50
CA PRO A 11 14.02 -8.57 17.35
C PRO A 11 12.67 -8.43 16.65
N LEU A 12 12.23 -7.20 16.45
CA LEU A 12 11.13 -6.95 15.54
C LEU A 12 11.62 -7.29 14.15
N GLU A 13 11.06 -8.36 13.60
CA GLU A 13 11.24 -8.73 12.21
C GLU A 13 10.78 -7.55 11.35
N THR A 14 11.71 -6.92 10.64
CA THR A 14 11.38 -5.96 9.57
C THR A 14 10.55 -6.64 8.50
N LEU A 15 9.78 -5.89 7.71
CA LEU A 15 9.42 -6.36 6.36
C LEU A 15 10.71 -6.79 5.64
N THR A 16 10.93 -8.10 5.55
CA THR A 16 12.12 -8.65 4.93
C THR A 16 12.04 -8.40 3.42
N PRO A 17 13.19 -8.39 2.70
CA PRO A 17 13.17 -8.42 1.25
C PRO A 17 12.27 -9.55 0.69
N ASP A 18 12.20 -10.69 1.39
CA ASP A 18 11.34 -11.81 1.06
C ASP A 18 9.84 -11.48 1.11
N ALA A 19 9.41 -10.60 2.02
CA ALA A 19 8.04 -10.11 2.07
C ALA A 19 7.65 -9.37 0.77
N TYR A 20 8.64 -8.77 0.07
CA TYR A 20 8.46 -8.09 -1.21
C TYR A 20 8.65 -9.01 -2.42
N ARG A 21 9.09 -10.26 -2.27
CA ARG A 21 9.36 -11.17 -3.40
C ARG A 21 8.14 -11.34 -4.32
N GLN A 22 6.94 -11.33 -3.77
CA GLN A 22 5.70 -11.41 -4.55
C GLN A 22 5.35 -10.13 -5.32
N LEU A 23 5.93 -8.99 -4.93
CA LEU A 23 5.75 -7.67 -5.56
C LEU A 23 6.82 -7.38 -6.64
N GLU A 24 7.97 -8.04 -6.62
CA GLU A 24 9.10 -7.77 -7.54
C GLU A 24 8.71 -7.87 -9.01
N HIS A 25 7.90 -8.88 -9.37
CA HIS A 25 7.42 -9.05 -10.74
C HIS A 25 6.40 -7.98 -11.17
N ALA A 26 5.66 -7.41 -10.22
CA ALA A 26 4.62 -6.42 -10.48
C ALA A 26 5.15 -4.96 -10.49
N ALA A 27 6.28 -4.70 -9.81
CA ALA A 27 6.84 -3.36 -9.66
C ALA A 27 7.64 -2.85 -10.88
N SER A 28 7.76 -3.65 -11.95
CA SER A 28 8.58 -3.27 -13.12
C SER A 28 7.91 -2.19 -13.98
N LEU A 29 8.52 -1.00 -14.03
CA LEU A 29 8.10 0.09 -14.92
C LEU A 29 8.33 -0.20 -16.42
N LYS A 30 9.04 -1.29 -16.77
CA LYS A 30 9.40 -1.62 -18.17
C LYS A 30 8.19 -1.82 -19.08
N GLY A 31 6.99 -2.02 -18.54
CA GLY A 31 5.74 -2.12 -19.30
C GLY A 31 4.93 -0.83 -19.45
N LEU A 32 5.28 0.23 -18.70
CA LEU A 32 4.49 1.46 -18.64
C LEU A 32 4.84 2.45 -19.76
N LEU A 33 6.14 2.64 -20.02
CA LEU A 33 6.64 3.63 -20.96
C LEU A 33 6.94 2.98 -22.32
N LYS A 34 5.88 2.55 -23.00
CA LYS A 34 5.93 1.99 -24.35
C LYS A 34 4.70 2.42 -25.16
N PRO A 35 4.75 2.35 -26.50
CA PRO A 35 3.53 2.45 -27.30
C PRO A 35 2.55 1.35 -26.90
N PHE A 36 1.36 1.73 -26.45
CA PHE A 36 0.29 0.77 -26.18
C PHE A 36 -0.39 0.35 -27.49
N LYS A 37 -0.53 -0.95 -27.71
CA LYS A 37 -1.13 -1.50 -28.95
C LYS A 37 -2.65 -1.36 -29.02
N GLY A 38 -3.29 -1.04 -27.90
CA GLY A 38 -4.74 -0.86 -27.80
C GLY A 38 -5.23 -0.98 -26.37
N LYS A 39 -6.56 -0.92 -26.18
CA LYS A 39 -7.16 -0.91 -24.84
C LYS A 39 -6.80 -2.12 -23.98
N GLY A 40 -6.60 -3.30 -24.60
CA GLY A 40 -6.32 -4.55 -23.89
C GLY A 40 -5.03 -4.51 -23.07
N GLU A 41 -4.00 -3.80 -23.53
CA GLU A 41 -2.75 -3.64 -22.78
C GLU A 41 -2.94 -2.74 -21.54
N LEU A 42 -3.83 -1.74 -21.62
CA LEU A 42 -4.19 -0.89 -20.49
C LEU A 42 -5.11 -1.61 -19.50
N GLU A 43 -6.03 -2.45 -19.99
CA GLU A 43 -6.86 -3.33 -19.16
C GLU A 43 -5.98 -4.30 -18.36
N TYR A 44 -4.97 -4.90 -19.00
CA TYR A 44 -3.98 -5.75 -18.33
C TYR A 44 -3.16 -4.97 -17.30
N LEU A 45 -2.66 -3.78 -17.64
CA LEU A 45 -1.95 -2.92 -16.69
C LEU A 45 -2.79 -2.58 -15.46
N ALA A 46 -4.08 -2.28 -15.65
CA ALA A 46 -5.02 -2.05 -14.55
C ALA A 46 -5.22 -3.31 -13.69
N GLN A 47 -5.30 -4.49 -14.30
CA GLN A 47 -5.41 -5.76 -13.59
C GLN A 47 -4.18 -6.03 -12.71
N VAL A 48 -2.98 -5.84 -13.27
CA VAL A 48 -1.72 -6.00 -12.51
C VAL A 48 -1.70 -5.02 -11.34
N ALA A 49 -1.97 -3.74 -11.57
CA ALA A 49 -2.01 -2.74 -10.51
C ALA A 49 -3.00 -3.11 -9.39
N ARG A 50 -4.19 -3.62 -9.75
CA ARG A 50 -5.20 -4.04 -8.77
C ARG A 50 -4.74 -5.23 -7.92
N ALA A 51 -4.06 -6.20 -8.53
CA ALA A 51 -3.47 -7.33 -7.83
C ALA A 51 -2.34 -6.88 -6.88
N THR A 52 -1.49 -5.95 -7.33
CA THR A 52 -0.43 -5.35 -6.51
C THR A 52 -0.99 -4.60 -5.31
N GLU A 53 -2.08 -3.83 -5.46
CA GLU A 53 -2.73 -3.20 -4.31
C GLU A 53 -3.23 -4.22 -3.27
N ALA A 54 -3.69 -5.40 -3.71
CA ALA A 54 -4.11 -6.46 -2.80
C ALA A 54 -2.91 -7.05 -2.02
N GLN A 55 -1.78 -7.28 -2.69
CA GLN A 55 -0.54 -7.72 -2.04
C GLN A 55 0.01 -6.67 -1.06
N LEU A 56 0.02 -5.39 -1.45
CA LEU A 56 0.41 -4.28 -0.56
C LEU A 56 -0.48 -4.23 0.68
N ARG A 57 -1.78 -4.47 0.53
CA ARG A 57 -2.71 -4.54 1.67
C ARG A 57 -2.32 -5.63 2.66
N LEU A 58 -1.91 -6.82 2.19
CA LEU A 58 -1.45 -7.90 3.08
C LEU A 58 -0.20 -7.49 3.87
N LEU A 59 0.75 -6.78 3.24
CA LEU A 59 1.92 -6.25 3.95
C LEU A 59 1.52 -5.20 4.99
N MET A 60 0.57 -4.33 4.67
CA MET A 60 0.04 -3.34 5.61
C MET A 60 -0.67 -4.01 6.79
N GLU A 61 -1.43 -5.08 6.55
CA GLU A 61 -2.05 -5.89 7.60
C GLU A 61 -1.00 -6.51 8.52
N ALA A 62 0.06 -7.08 7.97
CA ALA A 62 1.17 -7.64 8.76
C ALA A 62 1.85 -6.57 9.64
N VAL A 63 2.18 -5.40 9.09
CA VAL A 63 2.79 -4.29 9.85
C VAL A 63 1.87 -3.80 10.98
N ALA A 64 0.56 -3.65 10.70
CA ALA A 64 -0.40 -3.25 11.73
C ALA A 64 -0.55 -4.31 12.84
N GLN A 65 -0.55 -5.60 12.48
CA GLN A 65 -0.59 -6.71 13.44
C GLN A 65 0.65 -6.73 14.34
N GLN A 66 1.84 -6.50 13.76
CA GLN A 66 3.09 -6.45 14.50
C GLN A 66 3.14 -5.26 15.47
N ALA A 67 2.70 -4.08 15.02
CA ALA A 67 2.54 -2.90 15.89
C ALA A 67 1.44 -3.11 16.96
N GLY A 68 0.57 -4.09 16.76
CA GLY A 68 -0.46 -4.52 17.71
C GLY A 68 0.04 -5.50 18.78
N GLN A 69 1.30 -5.92 18.76
CA GLN A 69 1.90 -6.81 19.76
C GLN A 69 2.64 -6.05 20.88
N PRO A 70 2.79 -6.64 22.07
CA PRO A 70 3.67 -6.08 23.11
C PRO A 70 5.12 -5.93 22.59
N PRO A 71 5.85 -4.88 23.02
CA PRO A 71 5.45 -3.85 23.97
C PRO A 71 4.59 -2.71 23.37
N TYR A 72 4.41 -2.66 22.05
CA TYR A 72 3.72 -1.55 21.36
C TYR A 72 2.23 -1.47 21.68
N SER A 73 1.59 -2.61 21.88
CA SER A 73 0.19 -2.70 22.29
C SER A 73 -0.11 -2.04 23.64
N LEU A 74 0.91 -1.84 24.48
CA LEU A 74 0.79 -1.20 25.79
C LEU A 74 0.82 0.34 25.70
N LEU A 75 1.21 0.90 24.56
CA LEU A 75 1.25 2.35 24.34
C LEU A 75 -0.17 2.91 24.12
N ASP A 76 -0.33 4.23 24.26
CA ASP A 76 -1.62 4.92 24.04
C ASP A 76 -1.91 5.21 22.56
N ILE A 77 -1.11 4.64 21.67
CA ILE A 77 -1.22 4.78 20.22
C ILE A 77 -1.45 3.42 19.55
N ARG A 78 -2.04 3.45 18.35
CA ARG A 78 -2.26 2.29 17.48
C ARG A 78 -1.93 2.65 16.04
N LEU A 79 -1.31 1.70 15.34
CA LEU A 79 -1.23 1.70 13.87
C LEU A 79 -2.37 0.86 13.34
N VAL A 80 -3.23 1.44 12.49
CA VAL A 80 -4.39 0.74 11.95
C VAL A 80 -4.52 0.92 10.45
N LEU A 81 -5.28 0.03 9.81
CA LEU A 81 -5.74 0.21 8.44
C LEU A 81 -6.98 1.11 8.42
N GLN A 82 -7.01 2.03 7.46
CA GLN A 82 -8.15 2.90 7.19
C GLN A 82 -8.50 2.82 5.70
N ASN A 83 -9.74 2.45 5.41
CA ASN A 83 -10.28 2.49 4.04
C ASN A 83 -10.71 3.92 3.69
N THR A 84 -10.49 4.33 2.45
CA THR A 84 -10.97 5.60 1.91
C THR A 84 -12.21 5.40 1.04
N SER A 85 -12.93 6.49 0.75
CA SER A 85 -14.03 6.50 -0.23
C SER A 85 -13.58 6.09 -1.63
N ALA A 86 -12.30 6.28 -1.97
CA ALA A 86 -11.68 5.85 -3.22
C ALA A 86 -11.29 4.35 -3.24
N ARG A 87 -11.73 3.55 -2.25
CA ARG A 87 -11.44 2.11 -2.12
C ARG A 87 -9.94 1.77 -2.00
N SER A 88 -9.11 2.73 -1.62
CA SER A 88 -7.73 2.49 -1.22
C SER A 88 -7.64 2.33 0.30
N THR A 89 -6.62 1.63 0.78
CA THR A 89 -6.40 1.37 2.21
C THR A 89 -5.08 1.99 2.64
N PHE A 90 -5.05 2.70 3.77
CA PHE A 90 -3.83 3.34 4.30
C PHE A 90 -3.57 2.95 5.74
N LEU A 91 -2.29 2.90 6.11
CA LEU A 91 -1.87 2.80 7.50
C LEU A 91 -1.93 4.18 8.17
N ARG A 92 -2.51 4.24 9.37
CA ARG A 92 -2.71 5.48 10.12
C ARG A 92 -2.39 5.29 11.60
N TRP A 93 -1.61 6.22 12.14
CA TRP A 93 -1.47 6.38 13.58
C TRP A 93 -2.71 7.04 14.16
N ARG A 94 -3.05 6.62 15.37
CA ARG A 94 -4.20 7.14 16.11
C ARG A 94 -4.13 6.79 17.58
N THR A 95 -4.85 7.53 18.39
CA THR A 95 -4.96 7.26 19.83
C THR A 95 -5.83 6.05 20.09
N ARG A 96 -5.61 5.40 21.23
CA ARG A 96 -6.34 4.21 21.66
C ARG A 96 -7.84 4.46 21.83
N ASP A 97 -8.20 5.66 22.27
CA ASP A 97 -9.58 6.16 22.42
C ASP A 97 -10.24 6.61 21.10
N PHE A 98 -9.55 6.46 19.95
CA PHE A 98 -10.04 6.88 18.63
C PHE A 98 -10.22 8.40 18.47
N ALA A 99 -9.85 9.24 19.45
CA ALA A 99 -10.12 10.68 19.44
C ALA A 99 -9.19 11.49 18.53
N ARG A 100 -7.96 11.01 18.30
CA ARG A 100 -6.94 11.71 17.48
C ARG A 100 -6.30 10.76 16.50
N MET A 101 -5.88 11.29 15.35
CA MET A 101 -5.29 10.54 14.25
C MET A 101 -4.15 11.36 13.61
N GLY A 102 -3.25 10.66 12.94
CA GLY A 102 -2.17 11.24 12.14
C GLY A 102 -0.81 11.16 12.82
N VAL A 103 0.22 11.62 12.10
CA VAL A 103 1.63 11.52 12.52
C VAL A 103 1.89 12.22 13.85
N ALA A 104 1.19 13.31 14.16
CA ALA A 104 1.29 14.02 15.43
C ALA A 104 1.00 13.15 16.67
N VAL A 105 0.20 12.09 16.52
CA VAL A 105 -0.04 11.10 17.58
C VAL A 105 1.22 10.27 17.84
N TRP A 106 1.89 9.85 16.79
CA TRP A 106 3.16 9.11 16.86
C TRP A 106 4.29 10.00 17.37
N GLU A 107 4.41 11.24 16.90
CA GLU A 107 5.44 12.21 17.34
C GLU A 107 5.38 12.41 18.86
N ARG A 108 4.19 12.60 19.40
CA ARG A 108 4.00 12.74 20.85
C ARG A 108 4.47 11.50 21.62
N GLN A 109 4.16 10.30 21.12
CA GLN A 109 4.53 9.06 21.79
C GLN A 109 6.05 8.84 21.75
N VAL A 110 6.68 9.04 20.58
CA VAL A 110 8.12 8.79 20.38
C VAL A 110 8.99 9.80 21.15
N SER A 111 8.50 11.03 21.33
CA SER A 111 9.15 12.08 22.13
C SER A 111 9.03 11.90 23.65
N SER A 112 8.26 10.92 24.13
CA SER A 112 8.17 10.65 25.56
C SER A 112 9.53 10.21 26.13
N LYS A 113 10.00 10.92 27.16
CA LYS A 113 11.24 10.58 27.87
C LYS A 113 11.18 9.25 28.62
N ALA A 114 9.97 8.82 28.99
CA ALA A 114 9.73 7.54 29.66
C ALA A 114 9.79 6.35 28.70
N LEU A 115 9.83 6.58 27.38
CA LEU A 115 9.87 5.49 26.40
C LEU A 115 11.27 4.85 26.35
N PRO A 116 11.39 3.53 26.55
CA PRO A 116 12.67 2.84 26.41
C PRO A 116 13.26 3.02 25.00
N PRO A 117 14.60 3.16 24.85
CA PRO A 117 15.24 3.36 23.54
C PRO A 117 14.87 2.32 22.49
N THR A 118 14.83 1.04 22.86
CA THR A 118 14.47 -0.06 21.95
C THR A 118 13.05 0.03 21.40
N VAL A 119 12.09 0.47 22.23
CA VAL A 119 10.70 0.71 21.81
C VAL A 119 10.62 1.94 20.91
N ARG A 120 11.44 2.97 21.17
CA ARG A 120 11.55 4.16 20.33
C ARG A 120 12.03 3.81 18.92
N GLU A 121 13.08 3.01 18.82
CA GLU A 121 13.60 2.51 17.54
C GLU A 121 12.55 1.69 16.78
N GLY A 122 11.79 0.85 17.48
CA GLY A 122 10.70 0.11 16.86
C GLY A 122 9.56 0.97 16.35
N LEU A 123 9.15 2.00 17.10
CA LEU A 123 8.17 2.99 16.62
C LEU A 123 8.69 3.76 15.40
N HIS A 124 9.98 4.09 15.37
CA HIS A 124 10.60 4.72 14.20
C HIS A 124 10.52 3.81 12.97
N ARG A 125 10.84 2.52 13.10
CA ARG A 125 10.72 1.55 12.00
C ARG A 125 9.28 1.45 11.48
N PHE A 126 8.29 1.34 12.37
CA PHE A 126 6.89 1.30 11.94
C PHE A 126 6.47 2.56 11.18
N GLU A 127 7.00 3.73 11.54
CA GLU A 127 6.73 4.96 10.80
C GLU A 127 7.37 4.92 9.40
N CYS A 128 8.62 4.45 9.27
CA CYS A 128 9.25 4.25 7.96
C CYS A 128 8.43 3.30 7.07
N GLU A 129 8.00 2.16 7.61
CA GLU A 129 7.18 1.18 6.88
C GLU A 129 5.82 1.77 6.49
N ARG A 130 5.17 2.51 7.40
CA ARG A 130 3.91 3.22 7.13
C ARG A 130 4.08 4.20 5.97
N ILE A 131 5.14 5.01 5.97
CA ILE A 131 5.43 5.99 4.92
C ILE A 131 5.60 5.27 3.57
N ALA A 132 6.47 4.25 3.52
CA ALA A 132 6.78 3.52 2.31
C ALA A 132 5.56 2.79 1.73
N LEU A 133 4.83 2.03 2.55
CA LEU A 133 3.63 1.29 2.11
C LEU A 133 2.51 2.22 1.67
N ASN A 134 2.31 3.35 2.37
CA ASN A 134 1.29 4.32 1.95
C ASN A 134 1.67 5.00 0.63
N LEU A 135 2.95 5.28 0.39
CA LEU A 135 3.44 5.78 -0.90
C LEU A 135 3.17 4.77 -2.01
N GLN A 136 3.59 3.51 -1.81
CA GLN A 136 3.41 2.43 -2.78
C GLN A 136 1.92 2.23 -3.11
N MET A 137 1.06 2.15 -2.10
CA MET A 137 -0.39 2.07 -2.29
C MET A 137 -0.92 3.26 -3.10
N SER A 138 -0.49 4.49 -2.79
CA SER A 138 -0.93 5.69 -3.52
C SER A 138 -0.55 5.64 -5.00
N VAL A 139 0.69 5.25 -5.30
CA VAL A 139 1.22 5.18 -6.66
C VAL A 139 0.49 4.09 -7.47
N VAL A 140 0.40 2.88 -6.92
CA VAL A 140 -0.26 1.75 -7.60
C VAL A 140 -1.75 2.03 -7.80
N HIS A 141 -2.42 2.58 -6.79
CA HIS A 141 -3.83 2.96 -6.90
C HIS A 141 -4.05 4.03 -7.98
N SER A 142 -3.16 5.02 -8.09
CA SER A 142 -3.21 6.03 -9.17
C SER A 142 -3.05 5.37 -10.53
N LEU A 143 -2.07 4.48 -10.68
CA LEU A 143 -1.82 3.73 -11.92
C LEU A 143 -3.05 2.94 -12.36
N TYR A 144 -3.69 2.21 -11.43
CA TYR A 144 -4.92 1.47 -11.67
C TYR A 144 -6.03 2.38 -12.25
N ARG A 145 -6.30 3.53 -11.58
CA ARG A 145 -7.35 4.45 -12.02
C ARG A 145 -7.06 5.02 -13.41
N GLN A 146 -5.82 5.41 -13.66
CA GLN A 146 -5.42 6.00 -14.94
C GLN A 146 -5.47 4.98 -16.07
N ALA A 147 -4.93 3.78 -15.86
CA ALA A 147 -4.97 2.70 -16.85
C ALA A 147 -6.42 2.32 -17.21
N SER A 148 -7.29 2.18 -16.21
CA SER A 148 -8.72 1.88 -16.41
C SER A 148 -9.43 2.99 -17.20
N THR A 149 -9.19 4.24 -16.84
CA THR A 149 -9.80 5.40 -17.51
C THR A 149 -9.33 5.51 -18.97
N CYS A 150 -8.04 5.31 -19.21
CA CYS A 150 -7.48 5.35 -20.57
C CYS A 150 -7.95 4.18 -21.43
N ALA A 151 -8.13 2.98 -20.86
CA ALA A 151 -8.72 1.85 -21.57
C ALA A 151 -10.15 2.17 -22.06
N ILE A 152 -10.98 2.80 -21.23
CA ILE A 152 -12.33 3.25 -21.60
C ILE A 152 -12.27 4.27 -22.75
N LYS A 153 -11.35 5.24 -22.67
CA LYS A 153 -11.16 6.25 -23.73
C LYS A 153 -10.74 5.61 -25.06
N MET A 154 -9.79 4.67 -25.04
CA MET A 154 -9.38 3.92 -26.23
C MET A 154 -10.54 3.09 -26.82
N ALA A 155 -11.32 2.42 -25.96
CA ALA A 155 -12.50 1.67 -26.40
C ALA A 155 -13.53 2.58 -27.10
N SER A 156 -13.71 3.80 -26.58
CA SER A 156 -14.59 4.80 -27.18
C SER A 156 -14.06 5.26 -28.55
N ALA A 157 -12.76 5.53 -28.66
CA ALA A 157 -12.14 5.90 -29.93
C ALA A 157 -12.28 4.80 -31.00
N GLU A 158 -12.01 3.54 -30.63
CA GLU A 158 -12.22 2.38 -31.52
C GLU A 158 -13.68 2.24 -31.96
N ARG A 159 -14.64 2.51 -31.07
CA ARG A 159 -16.07 2.46 -31.40
C ARG A 159 -16.45 3.54 -32.41
N LEU A 160 -15.97 4.77 -32.23
CA LEU A 160 -16.23 5.87 -33.15
C LEU A 160 -15.61 5.61 -34.53
N LEU A 161 -14.39 5.04 -34.58
CA LEU A 161 -13.76 4.63 -35.84
C LEU A 161 -14.63 3.60 -36.57
N ARG A 162 -15.06 2.53 -35.87
CA ARG A 162 -15.94 1.49 -36.45
C ARG A 162 -17.28 2.02 -36.97
N GLN A 163 -17.82 3.08 -36.34
CA GLN A 163 -19.06 3.73 -36.78
C GLN A 163 -18.85 4.65 -37.98
N SER A 164 -17.63 5.17 -38.14
CA SER A 164 -17.28 6.11 -39.21
C SER A 164 -16.79 5.41 -40.48
N THR A 165 -16.37 4.15 -40.40
CA THR A 165 -16.05 3.30 -41.56
C THR A 165 -17.35 2.72 -42.15
N PRO A 166 -17.81 3.17 -43.34
CA PRO A 166 -18.99 2.59 -43.97
C PRO A 166 -18.71 1.15 -44.39
N ALA A 167 -19.71 0.27 -44.38
CA ALA A 167 -19.63 -1.10 -44.91
C ALA A 167 -19.39 -1.18 -46.45
N ALA A 168 -19.03 -0.07 -47.09
CA ALA A 168 -18.95 0.09 -48.54
C ALA A 168 -17.53 -0.04 -49.06
N GLU A 169 -16.86 -1.16 -48.80
CA GLU A 169 -15.66 -1.58 -49.55
C GLU A 169 -15.44 -3.11 -49.48
N ILE A 170 -16.52 -3.88 -49.36
CA ILE A 170 -16.53 -5.34 -49.58
C ILE A 170 -17.50 -5.65 -50.72
N SER A 171 -17.19 -5.14 -51.91
CA SER A 171 -17.65 -5.67 -53.20
C SER A 171 -17.02 -4.81 -54.29
N ARG A 172 -15.89 -5.26 -54.82
CA ARG A 172 -15.50 -5.17 -56.23
C ARG A 172 -14.33 -6.10 -56.49
#